data_AF-A0A8S9UVK2-F1
#
_entry.id   AF-A0A8S9UVK2-F1
#
_cell.length_a   1.000
_cell.length_b   1.000
_cell.length_c   1.000
_cell.angle_alpha   90.00
_cell.angle_beta   90.00
_cell.angle_gamma   90.00
#
_symmetry.space_group_name_H-M   'P 1'
#
loop_
_entity.id
_entity.type
_entity.pdbx_description
1 polymer ?
#
loop_
_entity_poly.entity_id
_entity_poly.type
_entity_poly.pdbx_seq_one_letter_code
_entity_poly.pdbx_strand_id
1 'polypeptide(L)'
;MDTIAAFNDIQTGFSMEGSRGRPLYLLYGPRQFGKSTIAYRIADWMAADPHLANVECILVELRRSAVRDAATFWTCLGMHMEPESVCQDETAFIKLATRGQRRFCLILDEMDHLFDNKDLATTFLAALRTWKVASFFCGFLGVGSHDLVHHFKVFRGDMKSSPFNVGTMIKSRFDAQL
;
A
#
# COMPACT_ATOMS: atom_id res chain seq x y z
N MET A 1 12.62 10.30 16.85
CA MET A 1 11.31 10.98 16.92
C MET A 1 10.55 10.87 15.60
N ASP A 2 11.23 10.73 14.46
CA ASP A 2 10.64 10.77 13.12
C ASP A 2 9.76 9.58 12.75
N THR A 3 10.04 8.38 13.30
CA THR A 3 9.19 7.19 13.15
C THR A 3 7.80 7.42 13.75
N ILE A 4 7.72 8.21 14.84
CA ILE A 4 6.46 8.58 15.50
C ILE A 4 5.73 9.63 14.66
N ALA A 5 6.45 10.59 14.07
CA ALA A 5 5.85 11.58 13.17
C ALA A 5 5.27 10.92 11.91
N ALA A 6 6.03 10.03 11.24
CA ALA A 6 5.55 9.30 10.07
C ALA A 6 4.34 8.43 10.39
N PHE A 7 4.32 7.76 11.56
CA PHE A 7 3.14 7.04 12.03
C PHE A 7 1.93 7.97 12.21
N ASN A 8 2.10 9.09 12.92
CA ASN A 8 1.01 10.04 13.17
C ASN A 8 0.46 10.65 11.87
N ASP A 9 1.32 10.98 10.91
CA ASP A 9 0.92 11.51 9.60
C ASP A 9 0.09 10.50 8.81
N ILE A 10 0.55 9.25 8.76
CA ILE A 10 -0.14 8.16 8.07
C ILE A 10 -1.48 7.86 8.76
N GLN A 11 -1.47 7.75 10.09
CA GLN A 11 -2.67 7.51 10.89
C GLN A 11 -3.70 8.63 10.67
N THR A 12 -3.29 9.90 10.73
CA THR A 12 -4.17 11.05 10.49
C THR A 12 -4.78 11.00 9.10
N GLY A 13 -3.99 10.63 8.08
CA GLY A 13 -4.48 10.46 6.71
C GLY A 13 -5.56 9.38 6.58
N PHE A 14 -5.37 8.25 7.28
CA PHE A 14 -6.34 7.15 7.28
C PHE A 14 -7.55 7.37 8.19
N SER A 15 -7.48 8.27 9.18
CA SER A 15 -8.53 8.52 10.18
C SER A 15 -9.79 9.19 9.64
N MET A 16 -9.83 9.51 8.34
CA MET A 16 -11.01 10.00 7.59
C MET A 16 -11.70 11.29 8.10
N GLU A 17 -11.28 11.90 9.22
CA GLU A 17 -11.79 13.21 9.65
C GLU A 17 -11.29 14.33 8.72
N GLY A 18 -12.08 14.60 7.68
CA GLY A 18 -12.00 15.84 6.90
C GLY A 18 -11.42 15.74 5.49
N SER A 19 -10.92 14.58 5.04
CA SER A 19 -10.39 14.45 3.67
C SER A 19 -11.14 13.41 2.84
N ARG A 20 -11.60 13.82 1.64
CA ARG A 20 -12.17 12.92 0.60
C ARG A 20 -11.11 11.98 0.00
N GLY A 21 -9.87 12.01 0.47
CA GLY A 21 -8.75 11.42 -0.22
C GLY A 21 -8.40 10.08 0.40
N ARG A 22 -8.92 8.99 -0.17
CA ARG A 22 -8.40 7.62 0.03
C ARG A 22 -6.88 7.67 -0.11
N PRO A 23 -6.11 7.74 0.99
CA PRO A 23 -4.74 8.17 0.90
C PRO A 23 -3.94 7.09 0.18
N LEU A 24 -2.97 7.51 -0.61
CA LEU A 24 -1.99 6.60 -1.18
C LEU A 24 -0.64 7.10 -0.67
N TYR A 25 0.01 6.37 0.21
CA TYR A 25 1.29 6.73 0.80
C TYR A 25 2.39 5.80 0.31
N LEU A 26 3.60 6.35 0.15
CA LEU A 26 4.82 5.57 0.02
C LEU A 26 5.74 5.93 1.19
N LEU A 27 5.99 4.96 2.06
CA LEU A 27 6.94 5.05 3.17
C LEU A 27 8.26 4.42 2.76
N TYR A 28 9.28 5.24 2.62
CA TYR A 28 10.59 4.78 2.20
C TYR A 28 11.70 5.26 3.12
N GLY A 29 12.80 4.51 3.17
CA GLY A 29 13.95 4.83 3.99
C GLY A 29 14.96 3.69 4.03
N PRO A 30 16.06 3.83 4.79
CA PRO A 30 17.07 2.79 4.85
C PRO A 30 16.52 1.52 5.52
N ARG A 31 17.21 0.38 5.31
CA ARG A 31 16.84 -0.90 5.95
C ARG A 31 16.93 -0.79 7.47
N GLN A 32 16.04 -1.48 8.18
CA GLN A 32 15.98 -1.55 9.66
C GLN A 32 15.52 -0.28 10.41
N PHE A 33 14.97 0.73 9.72
CA PHE A 33 14.47 1.97 10.34
C PHE A 33 12.98 1.91 10.75
N GLY A 34 12.51 0.74 11.23
CA GLY A 34 11.16 0.58 11.79
C GLY A 34 9.99 0.81 10.83
N LYS A 35 10.21 0.80 9.51
CA LYS A 35 9.17 1.05 8.51
C LYS A 35 8.09 -0.05 8.51
N SER A 36 8.53 -1.31 8.53
CA SER A 36 7.64 -2.47 8.73
C SER A 36 6.88 -2.33 10.06
N THR A 37 7.55 -1.90 11.13
CA THR A 37 6.89 -1.63 12.42
C THR A 37 5.80 -0.56 12.29
N ILE A 38 6.01 0.51 11.52
CA ILE A 38 4.95 1.49 11.24
C ILE A 38 3.79 0.82 10.48
N ALA A 39 4.06 0.02 9.45
CA ALA A 39 3.03 -0.68 8.68
C ALA A 39 2.16 -1.58 9.57
N TYR A 40 2.79 -2.42 10.42
CA TYR A 40 2.08 -3.27 11.37
C TYR A 40 1.27 -2.44 12.38
N ARG A 41 1.84 -1.38 12.95
CA ARG A 41 1.10 -0.53 13.90
C ARG A 41 -0.09 0.18 13.27
N ILE A 42 -0.01 0.55 11.98
CA ILE A 42 -1.15 1.10 11.25
C ILE A 42 -2.23 0.03 11.07
N ALA A 43 -1.85 -1.19 10.68
CA ALA A 43 -2.80 -2.30 10.55
C ALA A 43 -3.49 -2.61 11.89
N ASP A 44 -2.73 -2.72 12.99
CA ASP A 44 -3.25 -2.97 14.33
C ASP A 44 -4.20 -1.86 14.79
N TRP A 45 -3.83 -0.59 14.55
CA TRP A 45 -4.69 0.55 14.86
C TRP A 45 -5.99 0.52 14.05
N MET A 46 -5.93 0.28 12.74
CA MET A 46 -7.13 0.20 11.89
C MET A 46 -8.07 -0.93 12.34
N ALA A 47 -7.51 -2.08 12.75
CA ALA A 47 -8.29 -3.19 13.27
C ALA A 47 -8.93 -2.90 14.64
N ALA A 48 -8.29 -2.06 15.46
CA ALA A 48 -8.78 -1.70 16.79
C ALA A 48 -9.76 -0.52 16.79
N ASP A 49 -9.77 0.34 15.76
CA ASP A 49 -10.63 1.52 15.68
C ASP A 49 -12.09 1.15 15.33
N PRO A 50 -13.07 1.42 16.21
CA PRO A 50 -14.47 1.12 15.93
C PRO A 50 -15.04 1.84 14.68
N HIS A 51 -14.51 3.00 14.32
CA HIS A 51 -14.94 3.74 13.12
C HIS A 51 -14.47 3.08 11.82
N LEU A 52 -13.48 2.18 11.91
CA LEU A 52 -12.91 1.43 10.78
C LEU A 52 -13.32 -0.05 10.80
N ALA A 53 -14.29 -0.44 11.64
CA ALA A 53 -14.74 -1.84 11.78
C ALA A 53 -15.26 -2.49 10.48
N ASN A 54 -15.65 -1.68 9.48
CA ASN A 54 -16.06 -2.16 8.15
C ASN A 54 -14.93 -2.13 7.11
N VAL A 55 -13.69 -1.88 7.53
CA VAL A 55 -12.50 -1.84 6.68
C VAL A 55 -11.64 -3.07 6.93
N GLU A 56 -11.43 -3.87 5.89
CA GLU A 56 -10.44 -4.93 5.89
C GLU A 56 -9.06 -4.34 5.65
N CYS A 57 -8.14 -4.43 6.63
CA CYS A 57 -6.75 -4.01 6.43
C CYS A 57 -5.91 -5.20 5.96
N ILE A 58 -5.55 -5.21 4.69
CA ILE A 58 -4.78 -6.27 4.05
C ILE A 58 -3.29 -5.87 4.10
N LEU A 59 -2.54 -6.46 5.03
CA LEU A 59 -1.09 -6.27 5.14
C LEU A 59 -0.35 -7.47 4.56
N VAL A 60 0.51 -7.22 3.58
CA VAL A 60 1.29 -8.24 2.89
C VAL A 60 2.77 -7.83 2.87
N GLU A 61 3.64 -8.71 3.37
CA GLU A 61 5.08 -8.62 3.11
C GLU A 61 5.38 -9.27 1.76
N LEU A 62 5.70 -8.46 0.76
CA LEU A 62 5.95 -8.97 -0.59
C LEU A 62 7.27 -9.72 -0.66
N ARG A 63 7.24 -10.86 -1.35
CA ARG A 63 8.42 -11.64 -1.70
C ARG A 63 8.58 -11.66 -3.21
N ARG A 64 9.82 -11.81 -3.69
CA ARG A 64 10.12 -11.97 -5.14
C ARG A 64 9.30 -13.06 -5.82
N SER A 65 9.02 -14.16 -5.12
CA SER A 65 8.20 -15.25 -5.66
C SER A 65 6.75 -14.84 -5.91
N ALA A 66 6.22 -13.87 -5.16
CA ALA A 66 4.84 -13.40 -5.28
C ALA A 66 4.62 -12.49 -6.49
N VAL A 67 5.68 -11.93 -7.08
CA VAL A 67 5.60 -10.91 -8.15
C VAL A 67 6.01 -11.46 -9.52
N ARG A 68 6.14 -12.80 -9.65
CA ARG A 68 6.54 -13.46 -10.90
C ARG A 68 5.56 -13.19 -12.03
N ASP A 69 4.28 -13.22 -11.74
CA ASP A 69 3.18 -13.00 -12.68
C ASP A 69 1.95 -12.44 -11.95
N ALA A 70 1.01 -11.87 -12.70
CA ALA A 70 -0.17 -11.21 -12.14
C ALA A 70 -1.04 -12.16 -11.31
N ALA A 71 -1.29 -13.38 -11.79
CA ALA A 71 -2.14 -14.34 -11.08
C ALA A 71 -1.54 -14.74 -9.73
N THR A 72 -0.23 -14.98 -9.69
CA THR A 72 0.50 -15.28 -8.45
C THR A 72 0.42 -14.10 -7.48
N PHE A 73 0.58 -12.87 -7.97
CA PHE A 73 0.48 -11.66 -7.15
C PHE A 73 -0.91 -11.47 -6.55
N TRP A 74 -1.95 -11.49 -7.37
CA TRP A 74 -3.33 -11.31 -6.90
C TRP A 74 -3.76 -12.42 -5.95
N THR A 75 -3.38 -13.67 -6.23
CA THR A 75 -3.61 -14.81 -5.33
C THR A 75 -2.89 -14.63 -3.99
N CYS A 76 -1.63 -14.16 -4.01
CA CYS A 76 -0.90 -13.86 -2.78
C CYS A 76 -1.62 -12.82 -1.91
N LEU A 77 -2.19 -11.77 -2.52
CA LEU A 77 -2.97 -10.78 -1.77
C LEU A 77 -4.26 -11.40 -1.20
N GLY A 78 -4.98 -12.20 -2.00
CA GLY A 78 -6.21 -12.86 -1.56
C GLY A 78 -5.99 -13.81 -0.38
N MET A 79 -4.88 -14.56 -0.39
CA MET A 79 -4.56 -15.51 0.67
C MET A 79 -4.39 -14.88 2.06
N HIS A 80 -4.06 -13.58 2.13
CA HIS A 80 -3.99 -12.84 3.39
C HIS A 80 -5.36 -12.48 3.98
N MET A 81 -6.42 -12.58 3.17
CA MET A 81 -7.80 -12.40 3.62
C MET A 81 -8.48 -13.73 3.90
N GLU A 82 -8.30 -14.68 3.00
CA GLU A 82 -8.90 -16.01 3.07
C GLU A 82 -7.85 -17.03 2.64
N PRO A 83 -7.38 -17.90 3.56
CA PRO A 83 -6.47 -18.98 3.24
C PRO A 83 -7.00 -19.81 2.07
N GLU A 84 -6.11 -20.26 1.19
CA GLU A 84 -6.45 -21.06 0.00
C GLU A 84 -7.27 -20.35 -1.08
N SER A 85 -7.61 -19.07 -0.91
CA SER A 85 -8.26 -18.30 -1.97
C SER A 85 -7.38 -18.21 -3.21
N VAL A 86 -8.03 -18.20 -4.39
CA VAL A 86 -7.37 -18.09 -5.69
C VAL A 86 -7.91 -16.86 -6.40
N CYS A 87 -7.05 -15.87 -6.59
CA CYS A 87 -7.39 -14.64 -7.31
C CYS A 87 -6.52 -14.58 -8.57
N GLN A 88 -7.10 -14.91 -9.72
CA GLN A 88 -6.36 -14.93 -11.00
C GLN A 88 -6.05 -13.52 -11.51
N ASP A 89 -6.81 -12.51 -11.06
CA ASP A 89 -6.69 -11.13 -11.51
C ASP A 89 -7.19 -10.13 -10.44
N GLU A 90 -7.10 -8.84 -10.78
CA GLU A 90 -7.62 -7.71 -10.01
C GLU A 90 -9.10 -7.88 -9.66
N THR A 91 -9.92 -8.37 -10.59
CA THR A 91 -11.37 -8.45 -10.42
C THR A 91 -11.74 -9.49 -9.37
N ALA A 92 -11.08 -10.66 -9.40
CA ALA A 92 -11.23 -11.69 -8.39
C ALA A 92 -10.81 -11.18 -7.01
N PHE A 93 -9.68 -10.48 -6.94
CA PHE A 93 -9.20 -9.87 -5.70
C PHE A 93 -10.20 -8.86 -5.13
N ILE A 94 -10.71 -7.92 -5.94
CA ILE A 94 -11.70 -6.92 -5.47
C ILE A 94 -12.96 -7.61 -4.96
N LYS A 95 -13.48 -8.61 -5.69
CA LYS A 95 -14.68 -9.36 -5.26
C LYS A 95 -14.50 -9.97 -3.87
N LEU A 96 -13.32 -10.53 -3.60
CA LEU A 96 -12.96 -11.05 -2.28
C LEU A 96 -12.84 -9.92 -1.25
N ALA A 97 -12.10 -8.86 -1.59
CA ALA A 97 -11.80 -7.71 -0.74
C ALA A 97 -13.05 -6.95 -0.27
N THR A 98 -14.09 -6.94 -1.10
CA THR A 98 -15.34 -6.23 -0.84
C THR A 98 -16.50 -7.14 -0.42
N ARG A 99 -16.21 -8.41 -0.13
CA ARG A 99 -17.24 -9.39 0.28
C ARG A 99 -17.94 -8.89 1.55
N GLY A 100 -19.27 -9.02 1.58
CA GLY A 100 -20.08 -8.54 2.70
C GLY A 100 -20.13 -7.01 2.83
N GLN A 101 -19.97 -6.28 1.71
CA GLN A 101 -19.98 -4.81 1.66
C GLN A 101 -18.84 -4.16 2.49
N ARG A 102 -17.75 -4.91 2.73
CA ARG A 102 -16.56 -4.36 3.35
C ARG A 102 -15.85 -3.38 2.40
N ARG A 103 -15.20 -2.40 2.99
CA ARG A 103 -14.17 -1.60 2.32
C ARG A 103 -12.81 -2.22 2.62
N PHE A 104 -11.77 -1.87 1.88
CA PHE A 104 -10.42 -2.38 2.17
C PHE A 104 -9.34 -1.31 2.12
N CYS A 105 -8.31 -1.52 2.93
CA CYS A 105 -7.02 -0.83 2.89
C CYS A 105 -5.95 -1.84 2.50
N LEU A 106 -5.00 -1.44 1.66
CA LEU A 106 -3.90 -2.31 1.24
C LEU A 106 -2.56 -1.76 1.71
N ILE A 107 -1.82 -2.58 2.46
CA ILE A 107 -0.47 -2.29 2.92
C ILE A 107 0.47 -3.32 2.29
N LEU A 108 1.43 -2.85 1.50
CA LEU A 108 2.47 -3.69 0.89
C LEU A 108 3.81 -3.35 1.51
N ASP A 109 4.34 -4.25 2.35
CA ASP A 109 5.71 -4.18 2.83
C ASP A 109 6.68 -4.82 1.84
N GLU A 110 7.94 -4.38 1.85
CA GLU A 110 8.97 -4.75 0.87
C GLU A 110 8.48 -4.56 -0.59
N MET A 111 7.75 -3.47 -0.85
CA MET A 111 7.15 -3.12 -2.14
C MET A 111 8.19 -2.96 -3.26
N ASP A 112 9.47 -2.76 -2.95
CA ASP A 112 10.53 -2.73 -3.96
C ASP A 112 10.49 -3.96 -4.87
N HIS A 113 10.13 -5.13 -4.33
CA HIS A 113 10.00 -6.37 -5.09
C HIS A 113 8.99 -6.28 -6.23
N LEU A 114 7.91 -5.51 -6.09
CA LEU A 114 6.93 -5.33 -7.17
C LEU A 114 7.59 -4.80 -8.45
N PHE A 115 8.63 -3.98 -8.33
CA PHE A 115 9.32 -3.35 -9.45
C PHE A 115 10.33 -4.26 -10.14
N ASP A 116 10.62 -5.45 -9.59
CA ASP A 116 11.36 -6.51 -10.28
C ASP A 116 10.57 -7.00 -11.52
N ASN A 117 9.24 -6.83 -11.54
CA ASN A 117 8.36 -7.10 -12.68
C ASN A 117 7.66 -5.82 -13.16
N LYS A 118 8.21 -5.17 -14.20
CA LYS A 118 7.75 -3.85 -14.67
C LYS A 118 6.32 -3.84 -15.19
N ASP A 119 5.87 -4.91 -15.85
CA ASP A 119 4.52 -5.01 -16.39
C ASP A 119 3.49 -5.15 -15.27
N LEU A 120 3.81 -5.99 -14.27
CA LEU A 120 2.99 -6.13 -13.07
C LEU A 120 2.93 -4.82 -12.27
N ALA A 121 4.06 -4.16 -12.06
CA ALA A 121 4.09 -2.86 -11.38
C ALA A 121 3.20 -1.85 -12.11
N THR A 122 3.31 -1.76 -13.44
CA THR A 122 2.52 -0.83 -14.26
C THR A 122 1.03 -1.10 -14.14
N THR A 123 0.60 -2.36 -14.22
CA THR A 123 -0.81 -2.75 -14.12
C THR A 123 -1.35 -2.54 -12.71
N PHE A 124 -0.61 -2.91 -11.66
CA PHE A 124 -0.98 -2.66 -10.28
C PHE A 124 -1.15 -1.16 -9.97
N LEU A 125 -0.24 -0.32 -10.48
CA LEU A 125 -0.31 1.13 -10.29
C LEU A 125 -1.46 1.78 -11.07
N ALA A 126 -1.90 1.16 -12.18
CA ALA A 126 -3.12 1.55 -12.86
C ALA A 126 -4.36 1.16 -12.03
N ALA A 127 -4.37 -0.04 -11.45
CA ALA A 127 -5.43 -0.50 -10.55
C ALA A 127 -5.59 0.44 -9.35
N LEU A 128 -4.49 0.79 -8.66
CA LEU A 128 -4.50 1.74 -7.53
C LEU A 128 -5.14 3.09 -7.89
N ARG A 129 -4.94 3.59 -9.13
CA ARG A 129 -5.57 4.84 -9.60
C ARG A 129 -7.08 4.69 -9.73
N THR A 130 -7.54 3.56 -10.28
CA THR A 130 -8.95 3.24 -10.39
C THR A 130 -9.58 3.11 -9.00
N TRP A 131 -8.89 2.45 -8.06
CA TRP A 131 -9.40 2.28 -6.70
C TRP A 131 -9.48 3.59 -5.93
N LYS A 132 -8.56 4.55 -6.18
CA LYS A 132 -8.58 5.87 -5.54
C LYS A 132 -9.90 6.64 -5.72
N VAL A 133 -10.70 6.33 -6.75
CA VAL A 133 -12.03 6.93 -6.94
C VAL A 133 -13.18 6.03 -6.46
N ALA A 134 -12.92 4.76 -6.13
CA ALA A 134 -13.91 3.76 -5.79
C ALA A 134 -14.32 3.78 -4.30
N SER A 135 -15.62 3.72 -4.00
CA SER A 135 -16.16 3.76 -2.63
C SER A 135 -15.71 2.62 -1.73
N PHE A 136 -15.37 1.47 -2.31
CA PHE A 136 -14.91 0.30 -1.57
C PHE A 136 -13.47 0.39 -1.09
N PHE A 137 -12.69 1.35 -1.58
CA PHE A 137 -11.28 1.48 -1.25
C PHE A 137 -11.07 2.56 -0.19
N CYS A 138 -10.28 2.25 0.83
CA CYS A 138 -9.99 3.15 1.95
C CYS A 138 -8.63 3.82 1.81
N GLY A 139 -7.64 3.16 1.20
CA GLY A 139 -6.33 3.74 0.96
C GLY A 139 -5.23 2.68 0.80
N PHE A 140 -4.02 3.15 0.59
CA PHE A 140 -2.85 2.33 0.32
C PHE A 140 -1.61 2.86 1.05
N LEU A 141 -0.79 1.93 1.54
CA LEU A 141 0.55 2.21 2.07
C LEU A 141 1.54 1.24 1.44
N GLY A 142 2.41 1.75 0.57
CA GLY A 142 3.57 1.01 0.08
C GLY A 142 4.78 1.29 0.95
N VAL A 143 5.46 0.26 1.43
CA VAL A 143 6.66 0.37 2.26
C VAL A 143 7.84 -0.26 1.53
N GLY A 144 8.98 0.42 1.54
CA GLY A 144 10.18 -0.10 0.88
C GLY A 144 11.44 0.69 1.18
N SER A 145 12.50 0.35 0.47
CA SER A 145 13.84 0.92 0.59
C SER A 145 13.96 2.31 -0.04
N HIS A 146 15.17 2.88 -0.06
CA HIS A 146 15.41 4.13 -0.80
C HIS A 146 15.18 3.99 -2.31
N ASP A 147 15.33 2.79 -2.85
CA ASP A 147 15.15 2.52 -4.28
C ASP A 147 13.68 2.67 -4.69
N LEU A 148 12.73 2.52 -3.76
CA LEU A 148 11.31 2.77 -3.98
C LEU A 148 11.04 4.17 -4.56
N VAL A 149 11.81 5.19 -4.16
CA VAL A 149 11.69 6.55 -4.72
C VAL A 149 12.20 6.64 -6.14
N HIS A 150 13.27 5.91 -6.44
CA HIS A 150 13.85 5.88 -7.79
C HIS A 150 12.91 5.16 -8.74
N HIS A 151 12.36 4.02 -8.34
CA HIS A 151 11.31 3.33 -9.08
C HIS A 151 10.08 4.23 -9.27
N PHE A 152 9.59 4.86 -8.22
CA PHE A 152 8.49 5.83 -8.32
C PHE A 152 8.77 6.91 -9.37
N LYS A 153 9.95 7.53 -9.37
CA LYS A 153 10.32 8.57 -10.35
C LYS A 153 10.41 8.06 -11.78
N VAL A 154 10.95 6.86 -12.00
CA VAL A 154 11.09 6.25 -13.34
C VAL A 154 9.74 6.03 -14.00
N PHE A 155 8.77 5.54 -13.25
CA PHE A 155 7.45 5.27 -13.79
C PHE A 155 6.52 6.50 -13.77
N ARG A 156 6.91 7.60 -13.10
CA ARG A 156 6.17 8.88 -13.05
C ARG A 156 6.17 9.64 -14.39
N GLY A 157 7.13 9.45 -15.30
CA GLY A 157 7.16 10.21 -16.55
C GLY A 157 7.13 11.74 -16.35
N ASP A 158 6.93 12.50 -17.44
CA ASP A 158 6.89 13.97 -17.42
C ASP A 158 5.61 14.49 -16.72
N MET A 159 5.69 15.61 -15.99
CA MET A 159 4.70 16.05 -14.98
C MET A 159 3.26 16.28 -15.49
N LYS A 160 2.99 16.19 -16.79
CA LYS A 160 1.68 16.43 -17.41
C LYS A 160 0.88 15.18 -17.78
N SER A 161 1.52 14.02 -17.91
CA SER A 161 0.89 12.75 -18.34
C SER A 161 1.29 11.59 -17.42
N SER A 162 1.57 11.92 -16.17
CA SER A 162 2.14 10.98 -15.23
C SER A 162 1.16 9.87 -14.84
N PRO A 163 1.57 8.60 -14.92
CA PRO A 163 0.83 7.50 -14.30
C PRO A 163 0.81 7.62 -12.76
N PHE A 164 1.58 8.49 -12.11
CA PHE A 164 1.72 8.50 -10.65
C PHE A 164 1.09 9.73 -10.02
N ASN A 165 -0.20 9.59 -9.73
CA ASN A 165 -0.90 10.36 -8.71
C ASN A 165 -1.00 9.58 -7.38
N VAL A 166 0.06 8.85 -7.03
CA VAL A 166 0.23 8.36 -5.65
C VAL A 166 0.38 9.60 -4.77
N GLY A 167 -0.48 9.70 -3.76
CA GLY A 167 -0.45 10.76 -2.77
C GLY A 167 0.88 10.79 -2.05
N THR A 168 1.13 11.91 -1.40
CA THR A 168 2.21 12.19 -0.45
C THR A 168 3.27 11.08 -0.26
N MET A 169 4.48 11.34 -0.75
CA MET A 169 5.65 10.54 -0.41
C MET A 169 6.13 10.91 1.00
N ILE A 170 6.31 9.92 1.88
CA ILE A 170 6.77 10.11 3.25
C ILE A 170 8.15 9.47 3.40
N LYS A 171 9.17 10.31 3.62
CA LYS A 171 10.53 9.84 3.89
C LYS A 171 10.70 9.56 5.38
N SER A 172 11.05 8.33 5.73
CA SER A 172 11.64 8.06 7.05
C SER A 172 13.07 8.62 7.05
N ARG A 173 13.31 9.71 7.79
CA ARG A 173 14.66 10.22 8.08
C ARG A 173 14.98 9.89 9.53
N PHE A 174 16.19 9.42 9.79
CA PHE A 174 16.86 9.67 11.05
C PHE A 174 18.02 10.59 10.69
N ASP A 175 18.03 11.81 11.21
CA ASP A 175 19.27 12.57 11.25
C ASP A 175 20.13 11.90 12.32
N ALA A 176 21.11 11.12 11.88
CA ALA A 176 22.22 10.76 12.73
C ALA A 176 22.93 12.07 13.10
N GLN A 177 22.58 12.64 14.24
CA GLN A 177 23.49 13.56 14.90
C GLN A 177 24.71 12.72 15.29
N LEU A 178 25.81 13.03 14.60
CA LEU A 178 27.22 12.73 14.85
C LEU A 178 27.55 12.06 16.19
#